data_AF-A0A3C1T3T6-F1
#
_entry.id   AF-A0A3C1T3T6-F1
#
_cell.length_a   1.000
_cell.length_b   1.000
_cell.length_c   1.000
_cell.angle_alpha   90.00
_cell.angle_beta   90.00
_cell.angle_gamma   90.00
#
_symmetry.space_group_name_H-M   'P 1'
#
loop_
_entity.id
_entity.type
_entity.pdbx_description
1 polymer ?
#
loop_
_entity_poly.entity_id
_entity_poly.type
_entity_poly.pdbx_seq_one_letter_code
_entity_poly.pdbx_strand_id
1 'polypeptide(L)'
;GIINMIDLDSDNDGVPDVVEAYGVDTDGNGKIDNFADSDGDGLTDQVDGNNLNAYNSGLGLRRPDLDGDGVPNYIDLDSDNDGIPDVVEAGGPDANNNGLIDAFVDANGDGLHDGYINATALMQTGPDGNADGRADSWPNKNLDRDLRPNAYDMDSDGDGIVDVIEAGLPDANLNGIVDGVIAANGWSTSVSSLVALNLPNTDGNGNPNYLDIDSDNDGIPDNIEGMSTAGYLLPGITDTDGDGLVNTYDNVVGFGGSGIFVYDHDADGTPDYRDLDTDGDGQPDVIEGNDFNLNGIADDLVTLTGLDTDGDGLDNRFDSLNSVTNIKGTSYMMGNGGSLTGDATPGSRCTVQKKVPAQINRDWRFVGSVLPVQFLQLSGVLQSGVVRLNWVVIASKEVDRFEVERSTDNIGYSKVGTVTDVVKLNEQQGFTFHDDVSALNKEVIYYRIKVIAKNGEIQYSNILLIRVRQTKTLLAMMPNPARDYVMLTFASEKDGEITIRMVDDHGKTVLQLQKQKVLRGNNTLQLKGLDKFSAGVYVVQLLINDELVSQKLILAR
;
A
#
# COMPACT_ATOMS: atom_id res chain seq x y z
N GLY A 1 33.78 -3.52 31.23
CA GLY A 1 34.76 -3.75 32.33
C GLY A 1 36.11 -3.13 32.00
N ILE A 2 36.39 -3.12 30.71
CA ILE A 2 37.14 -2.10 29.98
C ILE A 2 36.29 -0.80 29.96
N ILE A 3 36.91 0.35 29.71
CA ILE A 3 36.21 1.65 29.63
C ILE A 3 35.87 1.86 28.16
N ASN A 4 34.64 2.28 27.82
CA ASN A 4 34.12 2.38 26.45
C ASN A 4 35.13 2.94 25.42
N MET A 5 35.88 3.99 25.75
CA MET A 5 36.88 4.57 24.82
C MET A 5 38.08 3.66 24.43
N ILE A 6 38.22 2.50 25.06
CA ILE A 6 39.25 1.48 24.78
C ILE A 6 38.62 0.09 24.63
N ASP A 7 37.30 0.00 24.69
CA ASP A 7 36.52 -1.20 24.44
C ASP A 7 36.22 -1.24 22.94
N LEU A 8 36.22 -2.43 22.33
CA LEU A 8 35.82 -2.58 20.92
C LEU A 8 34.35 -2.92 20.76
N ASP A 9 33.68 -3.29 21.85
CA ASP A 9 32.26 -3.68 21.94
C ASP A 9 31.79 -3.29 23.36
N SER A 10 31.37 -2.03 23.46
CA SER A 10 31.22 -1.28 24.71
C SER A 10 30.07 -1.77 25.58
N ASP A 11 29.04 -2.38 24.99
CA ASP A 11 27.91 -2.98 25.68
C ASP A 11 27.95 -4.51 25.69
N ASN A 12 28.84 -5.15 24.93
CA ASN A 12 29.07 -6.60 24.88
C ASN A 12 27.87 -7.35 24.26
N ASP A 13 27.31 -6.78 23.21
CA ASP A 13 26.27 -7.40 22.38
C ASP A 13 26.89 -8.21 21.19
N GLY A 14 28.20 -8.06 20.95
CA GLY A 14 28.94 -8.76 19.90
C GLY A 14 29.02 -8.00 18.57
N VAL A 15 28.42 -6.83 18.46
CA VAL A 15 28.57 -5.87 17.38
C VAL A 15 29.65 -4.85 17.79
N PRO A 16 30.70 -4.62 16.99
CA PRO A 16 31.76 -3.70 17.40
C PRO A 16 31.35 -2.22 17.35
N ASP A 17 31.85 -1.39 18.29
CA ASP A 17 31.66 0.08 18.33
C ASP A 17 31.95 0.78 16.99
N VAL A 18 32.94 0.27 16.24
CA VAL A 18 33.30 0.83 14.92
C VAL A 18 32.20 0.61 13.90
N VAL A 19 31.52 -0.52 13.97
CA VAL A 19 30.43 -0.93 13.09
C VAL A 19 29.20 -0.08 13.41
N GLU A 20 28.81 0.01 14.68
CA GLU A 20 27.67 0.82 15.17
C GLU A 20 27.88 2.32 14.93
N ALA A 21 29.12 2.78 14.87
CA ALA A 21 29.47 4.16 14.50
C ALA A 21 29.53 4.42 12.98
N TYR A 22 29.15 3.44 12.14
CA TYR A 22 29.26 3.44 10.67
C TYR A 22 30.70 3.61 10.14
N GLY A 23 31.69 3.17 10.92
CA GLY A 23 33.09 3.09 10.50
C GLY A 23 33.32 1.95 9.50
N VAL A 24 34.44 2.00 8.79
CA VAL A 24 34.81 0.96 7.81
C VAL A 24 35.51 -0.21 8.51
N ASP A 25 34.87 -1.38 8.52
CA ASP A 25 35.37 -2.66 9.04
C ASP A 25 35.05 -3.79 8.05
N THR A 26 35.79 -3.79 6.93
CA THR A 26 35.59 -4.73 5.82
C THR A 26 36.16 -6.11 6.10
N ASP A 27 37.10 -6.22 7.04
CA ASP A 27 37.67 -7.49 7.44
C ASP A 27 36.98 -8.10 8.66
N GLY A 28 36.15 -7.36 9.40
CA GLY A 28 35.32 -7.81 10.53
C GLY A 28 36.10 -7.97 11.83
N ASN A 29 37.21 -7.27 12.01
CA ASN A 29 38.08 -7.42 13.17
C ASN A 29 37.74 -6.45 14.32
N GLY A 30 36.68 -5.65 14.16
CA GLY A 30 36.26 -4.63 15.13
C GLY A 30 37.16 -3.40 15.16
N LYS A 31 38.04 -3.21 14.17
CA LYS A 31 38.93 -2.06 14.06
C LYS A 31 38.78 -1.41 12.68
N ILE A 32 38.89 -0.08 12.68
CA ILE A 32 38.73 0.71 11.46
C ILE A 32 39.84 0.43 10.42
N ASP A 33 39.45 0.02 9.21
CA ASP A 33 40.35 -0.41 8.14
C ASP A 33 41.00 0.75 7.37
N ASN A 34 40.28 1.85 7.19
CA ASN A 34 40.73 3.03 6.45
C ASN A 34 41.46 4.05 7.35
N PHE A 35 42.15 3.58 8.40
CA PHE A 35 42.84 4.44 9.35
C PHE A 35 44.11 5.08 8.77
N ALA A 36 44.15 6.40 8.71
CA ALA A 36 45.36 7.18 8.46
C ALA A 36 45.37 8.38 9.40
N ASP A 37 46.39 8.55 10.22
CA ASP A 37 46.48 9.64 11.20
C ASP A 37 47.77 10.41 10.97
N SER A 38 47.68 11.53 10.24
CA SER A 38 48.85 12.29 9.80
C SER A 38 49.54 13.08 10.91
N ASP A 39 48.81 13.50 11.94
CA ASP A 39 49.34 14.34 13.03
C ASP A 39 49.44 13.63 14.39
N GLY A 40 48.98 12.38 14.46
CA GLY A 40 49.12 11.49 15.60
C GLY A 40 48.21 11.83 16.76
N ASP A 41 47.08 12.49 16.51
CA ASP A 41 46.16 12.94 17.55
C ASP A 41 45.09 11.90 17.92
N GLY A 42 45.03 10.78 17.18
CA GLY A 42 44.12 9.66 17.41
C GLY A 42 42.86 9.67 16.56
N LEU A 43 42.66 10.66 15.69
CA LEU A 43 41.58 10.67 14.69
C LEU A 43 42.11 10.27 13.31
N THR A 44 41.31 9.55 12.52
CA THR A 44 41.65 9.32 11.11
C THR A 44 41.46 10.62 10.32
N ASP A 45 42.36 10.85 9.37
CA ASP A 45 42.47 12.02 8.51
C ASP A 45 41.17 12.34 7.76
N GLN A 46 40.29 11.35 7.58
CA GLN A 46 38.98 11.51 6.91
C GLN A 46 37.93 12.20 7.81
N VAL A 47 38.03 12.04 9.14
CA VAL A 47 37.06 12.59 10.11
C VAL A 47 37.69 13.62 11.04
N ASP A 48 38.99 13.89 10.88
CA ASP A 48 39.69 14.97 11.56
C ASP A 48 39.42 16.31 10.84
N GLY A 49 38.89 17.27 11.58
CA GLY A 49 38.64 18.61 11.06
C GLY A 49 39.91 19.46 10.87
N ASN A 50 41.07 19.04 11.41
CA ASN A 50 42.35 19.73 11.21
C ASN A 50 43.60 18.86 11.47
N ASN A 51 44.11 18.28 10.39
CA ASN A 51 45.26 17.37 10.33
C ASN A 51 46.64 18.06 10.53
N LEU A 52 46.72 19.10 11.38
CA LEU A 52 47.91 19.95 11.59
C LEU A 52 48.33 20.08 13.06
N ASN A 53 48.24 18.99 13.83
CA ASN A 53 48.61 18.84 15.25
C ASN A 53 47.63 19.53 16.21
N ALA A 54 46.33 19.43 15.96
CA ALA A 54 45.32 19.97 16.86
C ALA A 54 44.52 18.85 17.51
N TYR A 55 44.98 18.37 18.68
CA TYR A 55 44.22 17.41 19.48
C TYR A 55 42.73 17.79 19.53
N ASN A 56 41.87 16.88 19.06
CA ASN A 56 40.41 17.00 19.10
C ASN A 56 39.84 18.07 18.13
N SER A 57 40.38 18.17 16.92
CA SER A 57 39.86 19.08 15.89
C SER A 57 38.69 18.59 15.05
N GLY A 58 38.22 17.36 15.28
CA GLY A 58 37.01 16.79 14.68
C GLY A 58 36.05 16.23 15.74
N LEU A 59 34.92 15.69 15.30
CA LEU A 59 34.02 14.90 16.15
C LEU A 59 34.31 13.39 16.07
N GLY A 60 35.30 12.97 15.27
CA GLY A 60 35.52 11.56 14.94
C GLY A 60 34.41 10.99 14.05
N LEU A 61 34.26 9.66 14.08
CA LEU A 61 33.00 9.04 13.67
C LEU A 61 31.88 9.65 14.55
N ARG A 62 30.67 9.81 14.00
CA ARG A 62 29.57 10.32 14.82
C ARG A 62 29.25 9.28 15.90
N ARG A 63 28.50 9.72 16.90
CA ARG A 63 27.80 8.85 17.84
C ARG A 63 26.35 8.83 17.38
N PRO A 64 25.95 7.88 16.52
CA PRO A 64 24.55 7.70 16.16
C PRO A 64 23.74 7.41 17.42
N ASP A 65 22.46 7.75 17.32
CA ASP A 65 21.40 7.63 18.32
C ASP A 65 20.17 7.59 17.41
N LEU A 66 19.92 6.39 16.89
CA LEU A 66 19.09 6.15 15.72
C LEU A 66 17.62 6.45 16.04
N ASP A 67 17.14 5.89 17.13
CA ASP A 67 15.80 6.06 17.67
C ASP A 67 15.59 7.39 18.44
N GLY A 68 16.68 8.03 18.86
CA GLY A 68 16.67 9.32 19.54
C GLY A 68 16.29 9.28 21.02
N ASP A 69 16.44 8.13 21.70
CA ASP A 69 16.16 8.01 23.13
C ASP A 69 17.25 8.65 24.03
N GLY A 70 18.41 8.97 23.44
CA GLY A 70 19.56 9.57 24.09
C GLY A 70 20.65 8.59 24.54
N VAL A 71 20.50 7.31 24.22
CA VAL A 71 21.50 6.24 24.32
C VAL A 71 22.11 6.06 22.92
N PRO A 72 23.41 6.35 22.74
CA PRO A 72 24.03 6.13 21.45
C PRO A 72 24.17 4.64 21.12
N ASN A 73 24.00 4.26 19.84
CA ASN A 73 23.99 2.87 19.36
C ASN A 73 25.10 1.99 19.97
N TYR A 74 26.35 2.46 20.02
CA TYR A 74 27.49 1.69 20.61
C TYR A 74 27.37 1.30 22.11
N ILE A 75 26.30 1.72 22.78
CA ILE A 75 25.95 1.29 24.14
C ILE A 75 24.45 1.01 24.29
N ASP A 76 23.75 0.93 23.17
CA ASP A 76 22.34 0.63 23.06
C ASP A 76 22.20 -0.84 22.73
N LEU A 77 21.41 -1.58 23.50
CA LEU A 77 21.19 -3.00 23.21
C LEU A 77 20.02 -3.24 22.23
N ASP A 78 19.32 -2.19 21.81
CA ASP A 78 18.14 -2.21 20.91
C ASP A 78 18.06 -0.83 20.21
N SER A 79 18.90 -0.65 19.19
CA SER A 79 19.24 0.64 18.58
C SER A 79 18.10 1.30 17.80
N ASP A 80 17.13 0.53 17.31
CA ASP A 80 15.90 1.03 16.67
C ASP A 80 14.66 0.91 17.56
N ASN A 81 14.80 0.30 18.73
CA ASN A 81 13.79 0.25 19.78
C ASN A 81 12.50 -0.48 19.34
N ASP A 82 12.64 -1.45 18.43
CA ASP A 82 11.57 -2.35 18.00
C ASP A 82 11.32 -3.49 19.03
N GLY A 83 12.25 -3.64 19.98
CA GLY A 83 12.20 -4.60 21.08
C GLY A 83 13.03 -5.87 20.87
N ILE A 84 13.54 -6.14 19.67
CA ILE A 84 14.51 -7.18 19.38
C ILE A 84 15.90 -6.58 19.62
N PRO A 85 16.76 -7.20 20.44
CA PRO A 85 18.05 -6.59 20.73
C PRO A 85 19.04 -6.81 19.57
N ASP A 86 19.93 -5.84 19.33
CA ASP A 86 20.90 -5.78 18.22
C ASP A 86 21.67 -7.10 18.05
N VAL A 87 22.08 -7.72 19.17
CA VAL A 87 22.74 -9.04 19.20
C VAL A 87 21.93 -10.13 18.49
N VAL A 88 20.61 -10.16 18.66
CA VAL A 88 19.73 -11.18 18.08
C VAL A 88 19.58 -10.95 16.58
N GLU A 89 19.42 -9.71 16.15
CA GLU A 89 19.24 -9.32 14.75
C GLU A 89 20.51 -9.48 13.93
N ALA A 90 21.66 -9.17 14.55
CA ALA A 90 22.97 -9.51 14.03
C ALA A 90 23.22 -11.04 13.99
N GLY A 91 22.29 -11.87 14.50
CA GLY A 91 22.32 -13.33 14.49
C GLY A 91 23.21 -13.95 15.58
N GLY A 92 23.52 -13.17 16.61
CA GLY A 92 24.22 -13.61 17.81
C GLY A 92 23.30 -14.40 18.75
N PRO A 93 23.87 -15.33 19.56
CA PRO A 93 23.13 -16.01 20.61
C PRO A 93 22.85 -15.09 21.81
N ASP A 94 21.58 -14.99 22.19
CA ASP A 94 21.13 -14.52 23.50
C ASP A 94 20.03 -15.44 24.05
N ALA A 95 20.42 -16.61 24.59
CA ALA A 95 19.48 -17.57 25.14
C ALA A 95 18.92 -17.16 26.51
N ASN A 96 19.51 -16.14 27.13
CA ASN A 96 19.15 -15.69 28.48
C ASN A 96 18.38 -14.36 28.50
N ASN A 97 18.17 -13.76 27.33
CA ASN A 97 17.37 -12.56 27.07
C ASN A 97 17.87 -11.36 27.90
N ASN A 98 19.18 -11.15 27.89
CA ASN A 98 19.82 -10.01 28.54
C ASN A 98 20.40 -8.99 27.55
N GLY A 99 20.19 -9.19 26.24
CA GLY A 99 20.70 -8.32 25.18
C GLY A 99 22.22 -8.39 25.03
N LEU A 100 22.89 -9.34 25.68
CA LEU A 100 24.34 -9.50 25.61
C LEU A 100 24.69 -10.80 24.91
N ILE A 101 25.83 -10.81 24.23
CA ILE A 101 26.31 -12.00 23.56
C ILE A 101 26.59 -13.14 24.57
N ASP A 102 25.95 -14.29 24.36
CA ASP A 102 26.12 -15.44 25.21
C ASP A 102 27.54 -16.04 25.09
N ALA A 103 27.96 -16.71 26.16
CA ALA A 103 29.24 -17.41 26.24
C ALA A 103 30.47 -16.53 25.96
N PHE A 104 30.40 -15.24 26.34
CA PHE A 104 31.45 -14.26 26.12
C PHE A 104 32.88 -14.73 26.46
N VAL A 105 33.77 -14.70 25.45
CA VAL A 105 35.20 -14.96 25.58
C VAL A 105 36.02 -13.84 24.95
N ASP A 106 36.80 -13.16 25.78
CA ASP A 106 37.80 -12.17 25.37
C ASP A 106 39.17 -12.56 25.96
N ALA A 107 39.94 -13.37 25.24
CA ALA A 107 41.25 -13.83 25.65
C ALA A 107 42.35 -12.78 25.39
N ASN A 108 42.09 -11.86 24.46
CA ASN A 108 43.07 -10.90 23.99
C ASN A 108 42.99 -9.56 24.76
N GLY A 109 41.86 -9.30 25.44
CA GLY A 109 41.61 -8.17 26.31
C GLY A 109 41.21 -6.90 25.58
N ASP A 110 40.75 -6.98 24.33
CA ASP A 110 40.30 -5.84 23.53
C ASP A 110 38.79 -5.58 23.64
N GLY A 111 38.07 -6.41 24.39
CA GLY A 111 36.66 -6.19 24.71
C GLY A 111 35.68 -6.72 23.67
N LEU A 112 36.15 -7.16 22.50
CA LEU A 112 35.31 -7.85 21.52
C LEU A 112 35.33 -9.37 21.75
N HIS A 113 34.21 -10.03 21.46
CA HIS A 113 34.10 -11.47 21.56
C HIS A 113 34.99 -12.21 20.53
N ASP A 114 36.00 -12.96 20.97
CA ASP A 114 37.00 -13.65 20.11
C ASP A 114 36.40 -14.65 19.10
N GLY A 115 35.17 -15.12 19.34
CA GLY A 115 34.41 -16.00 18.46
C GLY A 115 33.69 -15.31 17.29
N TYR A 116 33.47 -14.00 17.38
CA TYR A 116 32.68 -13.20 16.43
C TYR A 116 33.54 -12.13 15.78
N ILE A 117 34.60 -12.58 15.11
CA ILE A 117 35.56 -11.72 14.41
C ILE A 117 35.87 -12.29 13.02
N ASN A 118 36.41 -11.45 12.17
CA ASN A 118 36.72 -11.77 10.79
C ASN A 118 35.49 -12.32 10.04
N ALA A 119 35.64 -13.47 9.37
CA ALA A 119 34.56 -14.14 8.63
C ALA A 119 33.41 -14.66 9.52
N THR A 120 33.52 -14.58 10.85
CA THR A 120 32.44 -14.93 11.79
C THR A 120 31.92 -13.72 12.56
N ALA A 121 32.32 -12.49 12.21
CA ALA A 121 31.74 -11.28 12.76
C ALA A 121 30.21 -11.30 12.58
N LEU A 122 29.47 -10.91 13.62
CA LEU A 122 28.01 -10.85 13.57
C LEU A 122 27.57 -9.84 12.51
N MET A 123 28.22 -8.68 12.49
CA MET A 123 27.98 -7.61 11.55
C MET A 123 29.30 -7.03 11.04
N GLN A 124 29.33 -6.61 9.78
CA GLN A 124 30.48 -5.97 9.13
C GLN A 124 30.00 -4.80 8.29
N THR A 125 30.88 -3.84 8.04
CA THR A 125 30.59 -2.74 7.12
C THR A 125 31.44 -2.83 5.86
N GLY A 126 30.92 -2.23 4.78
CA GLY A 126 31.60 -2.17 3.50
C GLY A 126 32.61 -1.00 3.40
N PRO A 127 33.24 -0.86 2.22
CA PRO A 127 34.19 0.22 1.98
C PRO A 127 33.53 1.60 1.96
N ASP A 128 34.32 2.62 2.28
CA ASP A 128 34.02 4.03 2.05
C ASP A 128 34.29 4.39 0.58
N GLY A 129 33.24 4.40 -0.23
CA GLY A 129 33.29 4.70 -1.66
C GLY A 129 33.30 6.18 -1.97
N ASN A 130 32.72 7.00 -1.08
CA ASN A 130 32.55 8.44 -1.28
C ASN A 130 33.67 9.29 -0.63
N ALA A 131 34.52 8.66 0.20
CA ALA A 131 35.62 9.22 0.97
C ALA A 131 35.21 10.28 2.00
N ASP A 132 34.09 10.06 2.71
CA ASP A 132 33.64 10.88 3.84
C ASP A 132 34.02 10.31 5.22
N GLY A 133 34.76 9.20 5.22
CA GLY A 133 35.23 8.51 6.42
C GLY A 133 34.27 7.45 6.96
N ARG A 134 33.13 7.20 6.30
CA ARG A 134 32.11 6.24 6.73
C ARG A 134 31.95 5.10 5.73
N ALA A 135 31.44 3.97 6.21
CA ALA A 135 31.02 2.91 5.32
C ALA A 135 29.76 3.31 4.52
N ASP A 136 29.73 2.92 3.24
CA ASP A 136 28.59 3.17 2.34
C ASP A 136 27.69 1.93 2.16
N SER A 137 27.94 0.82 2.88
CA SER A 137 27.16 -0.42 2.71
C SER A 137 27.34 -1.38 3.87
N TRP A 138 26.40 -2.32 3.97
CA TRP A 138 26.35 -3.40 4.95
C TRP A 138 26.28 -4.74 4.22
N PRO A 139 27.41 -5.47 4.06
CA PRO A 139 27.47 -6.68 3.24
C PRO A 139 26.79 -7.91 3.86
N ASN A 140 26.45 -7.89 5.15
CA ASN A 140 25.74 -8.95 5.85
C ASN A 140 24.68 -8.36 6.79
N LYS A 141 23.71 -9.20 7.18
CA LYS A 141 22.65 -8.84 8.14
C LYS A 141 21.90 -7.57 7.72
N ASN A 142 21.58 -7.53 6.44
CA ASN A 142 20.80 -6.50 5.78
C ASN A 142 19.92 -7.27 4.78
N LEU A 143 18.74 -7.69 5.23
CA LEU A 143 17.92 -8.63 4.51
C LEU A 143 17.31 -7.97 3.26
N ASP A 144 16.68 -6.80 3.41
CA ASP A 144 15.98 -6.07 2.34
C ASP A 144 16.90 -5.24 1.41
N ARG A 145 18.15 -5.02 1.82
CA ARG A 145 19.22 -4.33 1.08
C ARG A 145 18.97 -2.84 0.83
N ASP A 146 18.32 -2.15 1.77
CA ASP A 146 18.09 -0.71 1.72
C ASP A 146 19.29 0.16 2.17
N LEU A 147 20.39 -0.49 2.58
CA LEU A 147 21.60 0.08 3.21
C LEU A 147 21.54 0.28 4.74
N ARG A 148 20.56 -0.32 5.42
CA ARG A 148 20.51 -0.51 6.87
C ARG A 148 20.60 -1.99 7.19
N PRO A 149 21.45 -2.38 8.13
CA PRO A 149 21.39 -3.73 8.65
C PRO A 149 20.17 -3.87 9.56
N ASN A 150 19.70 -5.10 9.72
CA ASN A 150 18.50 -5.45 10.47
C ASN A 150 18.42 -4.76 11.84
N ALA A 151 19.53 -4.77 12.60
CA ALA A 151 19.58 -4.14 13.94
C ALA A 151 19.36 -2.62 13.99
N TYR A 152 19.25 -1.96 12.84
CA TYR A 152 19.05 -0.53 12.69
C TYR A 152 17.89 -0.24 11.72
N ASP A 153 16.93 -1.16 11.62
CA ASP A 153 15.88 -1.20 10.61
C ASP A 153 14.56 -1.65 11.25
N MET A 154 13.53 -0.80 11.18
CA MET A 154 12.23 -1.10 11.77
C MET A 154 11.37 -2.09 10.96
N ASP A 155 11.80 -2.45 9.75
CA ASP A 155 11.09 -3.29 8.77
C ASP A 155 12.15 -4.12 8.03
N SER A 156 12.84 -5.01 8.77
CA SER A 156 14.10 -5.63 8.36
C SER A 156 14.04 -6.39 7.02
N ASP A 157 12.88 -6.96 6.67
CA ASP A 157 12.66 -7.67 5.41
C ASP A 157 12.04 -6.80 4.31
N GLY A 158 11.67 -5.56 4.66
CA GLY A 158 11.21 -4.49 3.77
C GLY A 158 9.82 -4.74 3.20
N ASP A 159 9.02 -5.58 3.83
CA ASP A 159 7.69 -5.91 3.36
C ASP A 159 6.66 -4.81 3.73
N GLY A 160 6.90 -4.07 4.82
CA GLY A 160 6.07 -2.98 5.32
C GLY A 160 5.37 -3.26 6.64
N ILE A 161 5.43 -4.49 7.17
CA ILE A 161 4.97 -4.86 8.51
C ILE A 161 6.16 -4.69 9.44
N VAL A 162 6.08 -3.73 10.37
CA VAL A 162 7.19 -3.43 11.27
C VAL A 162 7.56 -4.59 12.18
N ASP A 163 8.85 -4.77 12.43
CA ASP A 163 9.46 -5.91 13.13
C ASP A 163 8.85 -6.16 14.51
N VAL A 164 8.55 -5.09 15.27
CA VAL A 164 7.88 -5.17 16.58
C VAL A 164 6.54 -5.95 16.51
N ILE A 165 5.79 -5.82 15.42
CA ILE A 165 4.50 -6.50 15.22
C ILE A 165 4.73 -7.97 14.88
N GLU A 166 5.71 -8.26 14.03
CA GLU A 166 6.05 -9.60 13.56
C GLU A 166 6.71 -10.45 14.64
N ALA A 167 7.55 -9.82 15.46
CA ALA A 167 8.11 -10.37 16.67
C ALA A 167 7.04 -10.66 17.74
N GLY A 168 5.81 -10.17 17.55
CA GLY A 168 4.70 -10.34 18.50
C GLY A 168 4.93 -9.57 19.80
N LEU A 169 5.70 -8.49 19.73
CA LEU A 169 6.05 -7.62 20.84
C LEU A 169 4.96 -6.55 21.04
N PRO A 170 4.87 -5.97 22.25
CA PRO A 170 3.80 -5.02 22.54
C PRO A 170 4.05 -3.68 21.83
N ASP A 171 3.18 -3.29 20.91
CA ASP A 171 3.06 -1.91 20.41
C ASP A 171 1.57 -1.53 20.34
N ALA A 172 1.01 -1.10 21.47
CA ALA A 172 -0.41 -0.74 21.53
C ALA A 172 -0.72 0.60 20.86
N ASN A 173 0.33 1.41 20.60
CA ASN A 173 0.18 2.75 20.07
C ASN A 173 0.46 2.83 18.55
N LEU A 174 0.97 1.74 17.99
CA LEU A 174 1.21 1.50 16.56
C LEU A 174 2.17 2.55 16.00
N ASN A 175 3.29 2.73 16.66
CA ASN A 175 4.39 3.61 16.21
C ASN A 175 5.66 2.84 15.85
N GLY A 176 5.61 1.51 15.77
CA GLY A 176 6.73 0.66 15.39
C GLY A 176 7.77 0.50 16.48
N ILE A 177 7.60 1.19 17.61
CA ILE A 177 8.50 1.16 18.75
C ILE A 177 7.85 0.34 19.85
N VAL A 178 8.61 -0.52 20.49
CA VAL A 178 8.09 -1.37 21.57
C VAL A 178 7.58 -0.54 22.75
N ASP A 179 6.38 -0.87 23.22
CA ASP A 179 5.81 -0.30 24.42
C ASP A 179 6.63 -0.69 25.66
N GLY A 180 7.02 0.31 26.44
CA GLY A 180 7.74 0.04 27.67
C GLY A 180 8.39 1.27 28.28
N VAL A 181 9.13 1.02 29.36
CA VAL A 181 10.16 1.96 29.80
C VAL A 181 11.47 1.49 29.20
N ILE A 182 12.09 2.36 28.41
CA ILE A 182 13.44 2.16 27.90
C ILE A 182 14.44 2.36 29.05
N ALA A 183 15.34 1.38 29.21
CA ALA A 183 16.33 1.37 30.27
C ALA A 183 17.54 2.25 29.93
N ALA A 184 18.55 2.27 30.79
CA ALA A 184 19.75 3.10 30.57
C ALA A 184 20.75 2.50 29.57
N ASN A 185 20.49 1.27 29.14
CA ASN A 185 21.18 0.51 28.10
C ASN A 185 20.31 0.42 26.84
N GLY A 186 19.39 1.36 26.66
CA GLY A 186 18.52 1.52 25.49
C GLY A 186 17.49 0.41 25.22
N TRP A 187 17.56 -0.72 25.92
CA TRP A 187 16.57 -1.78 25.75
C TRP A 187 15.31 -1.66 26.63
N SER A 188 14.20 -2.15 26.12
CA SER A 188 12.90 -2.20 26.80
C SER A 188 12.90 -3.06 28.06
N THR A 189 12.51 -2.47 29.18
CA THR A 189 12.30 -3.21 30.46
C THR A 189 11.14 -4.20 30.40
N SER A 190 10.20 -4.03 29.46
CA SER A 190 9.12 -4.98 29.21
C SER A 190 9.70 -6.29 28.67
N VAL A 191 10.53 -6.16 27.64
CA VAL A 191 11.04 -7.27 26.83
C VAL A 191 12.19 -7.98 27.54
N SER A 192 13.15 -7.24 28.09
CA SER A 192 14.24 -7.80 28.90
C SER A 192 13.79 -8.58 30.14
N SER A 193 12.54 -8.41 30.58
CA SER A 193 11.97 -9.17 31.70
C SER A 193 11.42 -10.55 31.31
N LEU A 194 11.33 -10.84 30.01
CA LEU A 194 10.92 -12.13 29.48
C LEU A 194 12.00 -13.19 29.77
N VAL A 195 11.57 -14.45 29.85
CA VAL A 195 12.49 -15.58 30.08
C VAL A 195 13.33 -15.87 28.83
N ALA A 196 12.74 -15.59 27.66
CA ALA A 196 13.32 -15.67 26.32
C ALA A 196 12.41 -14.86 25.39
N LEU A 197 12.97 -14.26 24.33
CA LEU A 197 12.21 -13.48 23.36
C LEU A 197 11.15 -14.32 22.62
N ASN A 198 11.49 -15.57 22.27
CA ASN A 198 10.63 -16.51 21.53
C ASN A 198 10.03 -15.87 20.27
N LEU A 199 10.90 -15.34 19.40
CA LEU A 199 10.51 -14.77 18.13
C LEU A 199 9.65 -15.75 17.31
N PRO A 200 8.47 -15.32 16.83
CA PRO A 200 7.62 -16.12 15.95
C PRO A 200 8.35 -16.57 14.69
N ASN A 201 8.00 -17.78 14.27
CA ASN A 201 8.38 -18.40 13.00
C ASN A 201 7.18 -19.29 12.64
N THR A 202 6.28 -18.77 11.81
CA THR A 202 4.94 -19.36 11.58
C THR A 202 5.04 -20.72 10.88
N ASP A 203 5.88 -20.82 9.86
CA ASP A 203 6.03 -21.99 9.01
C ASP A 203 6.99 -23.08 9.57
N GLY A 204 7.75 -22.77 10.61
CA GLY A 204 8.75 -23.64 11.24
C GLY A 204 10.06 -23.76 10.48
N ASN A 205 10.32 -22.87 9.53
CA ASN A 205 11.25 -23.01 8.43
C ASN A 205 12.06 -21.70 8.28
N GLY A 206 13.30 -21.76 7.77
CA GLY A 206 14.08 -20.54 7.51
C GLY A 206 14.26 -19.56 8.69
N ASN A 207 13.87 -18.31 8.42
CA ASN A 207 14.03 -17.15 9.28
C ASN A 207 12.78 -16.93 10.17
N PRO A 208 12.89 -16.23 11.31
CA PRO A 208 11.71 -15.74 12.04
C PRO A 208 10.90 -14.76 11.18
N ASN A 209 9.63 -14.54 11.54
CA ASN A 209 8.67 -13.76 10.74
C ASN A 209 9.21 -12.38 10.31
N TYR A 210 9.80 -11.62 11.23
CA TYR A 210 10.39 -10.29 10.93
C TYR A 210 11.54 -10.28 9.90
N LEU A 211 11.93 -11.47 9.41
CA LEU A 211 12.99 -11.70 8.44
C LEU A 211 12.52 -12.64 7.32
N ASP A 212 11.21 -12.73 7.09
CA ASP A 212 10.58 -13.69 6.19
C ASP A 212 9.37 -13.05 5.50
N ILE A 213 9.53 -12.72 4.22
CA ILE A 213 8.53 -12.01 3.43
C ILE A 213 7.31 -12.87 3.02
N ASP A 214 7.25 -14.14 3.44
CA ASP A 214 6.17 -15.11 3.20
C ASP A 214 6.08 -16.04 4.45
N SER A 215 5.70 -15.45 5.57
CA SER A 215 5.77 -16.00 6.93
C SER A 215 5.12 -17.38 7.08
N ASP A 216 4.01 -17.65 6.39
CA ASP A 216 3.32 -18.96 6.44
C ASP A 216 3.62 -19.88 5.25
N ASN A 217 4.45 -19.41 4.33
CA ASN A 217 5.04 -20.13 3.22
C ASN A 217 3.99 -20.70 2.25
N ASP A 218 2.98 -19.88 1.97
CA ASP A 218 1.89 -20.21 1.08
C ASP A 218 2.13 -19.69 -0.36
N GLY A 219 3.15 -18.86 -0.55
CA GLY A 219 3.57 -18.28 -1.82
C GLY A 219 2.96 -16.92 -2.14
N ILE A 220 2.23 -16.32 -1.20
CA ILE A 220 1.72 -14.97 -1.24
C ILE A 220 2.55 -14.15 -0.23
N PRO A 221 3.23 -13.08 -0.66
CA PRO A 221 4.01 -12.28 0.27
C PRO A 221 3.20 -11.57 1.36
N ASP A 222 3.80 -11.43 2.52
CA ASP A 222 3.21 -10.88 3.74
C ASP A 222 2.62 -9.48 3.51
N ASN A 223 3.33 -8.60 2.79
CA ASN A 223 2.81 -7.28 2.45
C ASN A 223 1.55 -7.27 1.58
N ILE A 224 1.28 -8.35 0.85
CA ILE A 224 0.04 -8.52 0.09
C ILE A 224 -1.09 -8.92 1.02
N GLU A 225 -0.82 -9.80 1.98
CA GLU A 225 -1.80 -10.40 2.87
C GLU A 225 -2.13 -9.51 4.06
N GLY A 226 -1.12 -8.83 4.60
CA GLY A 226 -1.23 -7.86 5.69
C GLY A 226 -2.15 -6.68 5.38
N MET A 227 -2.62 -6.52 4.14
CA MET A 227 -3.56 -5.47 3.73
C MET A 227 -4.81 -6.02 3.06
N SER A 228 -5.97 -5.42 3.37
CA SER A 228 -7.19 -5.70 2.60
C SER A 228 -7.03 -5.40 1.10
N THR A 229 -7.68 -6.17 0.22
CA THR A 229 -7.67 -5.96 -1.24
C THR A 229 -8.01 -4.51 -1.66
N ALA A 230 -8.89 -3.84 -0.93
CA ALA A 230 -9.30 -2.47 -1.25
C ALA A 230 -8.30 -1.40 -0.76
N GLY A 231 -7.50 -1.75 0.23
CA GLY A 231 -6.51 -0.90 0.90
C GLY A 231 -5.07 -1.11 0.42
N TYR A 232 -4.78 -2.17 -0.34
CA TYR A 232 -3.43 -2.50 -0.79
C TYR A 232 -2.68 -1.31 -1.39
N LEU A 233 -1.48 -1.08 -0.87
CA LEU A 233 -0.56 -0.06 -1.33
C LEU A 233 0.61 -0.75 -2.04
N LEU A 234 1.07 -0.16 -3.14
CA LEU A 234 2.25 -0.69 -3.82
C LEU A 234 3.50 -0.24 -3.06
N PRO A 235 4.44 -1.16 -2.78
CA PRO A 235 5.67 -0.81 -2.07
C PRO A 235 6.44 0.34 -2.75
N GLY A 236 7.02 1.20 -1.92
CA GLY A 236 7.86 2.33 -2.33
C GLY A 236 9.32 1.94 -2.46
N ILE A 237 10.22 2.91 -2.64
CA ILE A 237 11.69 2.73 -2.44
C ILE A 237 12.29 3.96 -1.75
N THR A 238 11.43 4.83 -1.27
CA THR A 238 11.84 6.09 -0.65
C THR A 238 11.50 5.94 0.81
N ASP A 239 12.50 6.14 1.64
CA ASP A 239 12.45 6.31 3.09
C ASP A 239 13.07 7.71 3.33
N THR A 240 12.33 8.62 3.98
CA THR A 240 12.67 10.06 3.99
C THR A 240 13.41 10.45 5.25
N ASP A 241 12.96 9.94 6.39
CA ASP A 241 13.48 10.14 7.74
C ASP A 241 14.55 9.12 8.09
N GLY A 242 14.54 7.97 7.45
CA GLY A 242 15.65 7.07 7.47
C GLY A 242 15.55 6.04 8.59
N ASP A 243 14.37 5.52 8.87
CA ASP A 243 14.13 4.55 9.95
C ASP A 243 13.89 3.12 9.44
N GLY A 244 14.05 2.88 8.13
CA GLY A 244 13.82 1.56 7.53
C GLY A 244 12.41 1.39 6.96
N LEU A 245 11.43 2.16 7.44
CA LEU A 245 10.07 2.06 6.94
C LEU A 245 9.84 2.95 5.70
N VAL A 246 9.49 2.34 4.57
CA VAL A 246 9.26 3.12 3.35
C VAL A 246 8.05 4.06 3.45
N ASN A 247 8.15 5.27 2.86
CA ASN A 247 7.12 6.33 2.87
C ASN A 247 5.72 5.89 2.40
N THR A 248 5.61 4.74 1.73
CA THR A 248 4.31 4.15 1.36
C THR A 248 3.55 3.66 2.60
N TYR A 249 4.28 3.09 3.55
CA TYR A 249 3.77 2.48 4.77
C TYR A 249 4.03 3.34 6.01
N ASP A 250 5.02 4.23 5.94
CA ASP A 250 5.29 5.22 6.97
C ASP A 250 4.25 6.38 6.96
N ASN A 251 3.67 6.61 8.13
CA ASN A 251 2.68 7.65 8.39
C ASN A 251 3.21 8.81 9.25
N VAL A 252 4.49 8.78 9.61
CA VAL A 252 5.23 9.79 10.36
C VAL A 252 6.23 10.46 9.39
N VAL A 253 7.09 11.35 9.89
CA VAL A 253 8.12 12.08 9.13
C VAL A 253 9.39 12.15 9.99
N GLY A 254 9.51 11.23 10.94
CA GLY A 254 10.60 11.08 11.87
C GLY A 254 10.48 9.70 12.50
N PHE A 255 11.61 9.17 12.95
CA PHE A 255 11.78 7.80 13.43
C PHE A 255 10.54 7.20 14.12
N GLY A 256 10.13 6.03 13.62
CA GLY A 256 8.94 5.31 14.02
C GLY A 256 7.80 5.47 13.02
N GLY A 257 6.97 4.46 12.91
CA GLY A 257 5.81 4.49 12.03
C GLY A 257 4.90 3.28 12.27
N SER A 258 3.64 3.38 11.85
CA SER A 258 2.69 2.27 12.06
C SER A 258 2.90 1.08 11.12
N GLY A 259 3.67 1.26 10.05
CA GLY A 259 3.72 0.32 8.93
C GLY A 259 2.36 -0.05 8.37
N ILE A 260 2.28 -1.27 7.87
CA ILE A 260 1.05 -1.93 7.46
C ILE A 260 0.21 -2.24 8.71
N PHE A 261 -1.02 -1.75 8.71
CA PHE A 261 -2.03 -2.20 9.67
C PHE A 261 -2.49 -3.60 9.29
N VAL A 262 -1.91 -4.61 9.96
CA VAL A 262 -2.19 -6.02 9.70
C VAL A 262 -3.68 -6.32 9.65
N TYR A 263 -4.08 -6.96 8.57
CA TYR A 263 -5.45 -7.35 8.29
C TYR A 263 -5.73 -8.76 8.83
N ASP A 264 -6.96 -8.97 9.28
CA ASP A 264 -7.48 -10.25 9.80
C ASP A 264 -8.90 -10.35 9.24
N HIS A 265 -9.04 -11.06 8.11
CA HIS A 265 -10.26 -11.03 7.31
C HIS A 265 -11.42 -11.76 7.97
N ASP A 266 -11.18 -12.95 8.51
CA ASP A 266 -12.21 -13.78 9.13
C ASP A 266 -12.41 -13.50 10.63
N ALA A 267 -11.52 -12.70 11.22
CA ALA A 267 -11.51 -12.28 12.62
C ALA A 267 -11.31 -13.45 13.60
N ASP A 268 -10.53 -14.47 13.22
CA ASP A 268 -10.17 -15.59 14.08
C ASP A 268 -9.03 -15.26 15.07
N GLY A 269 -8.33 -14.14 14.84
CA GLY A 269 -7.24 -13.62 15.66
C GLY A 269 -5.84 -13.96 15.13
N THR A 270 -5.73 -14.66 14.00
CA THR A 270 -4.53 -14.85 13.21
C THR A 270 -4.56 -13.82 12.08
N PRO A 271 -3.60 -12.89 12.00
CA PRO A 271 -3.49 -12.00 10.86
C PRO A 271 -3.25 -12.77 9.56
N ASP A 272 -3.76 -12.25 8.45
CA ASP A 272 -3.80 -12.91 7.15
C ASP A 272 -2.42 -13.40 6.68
N TYR A 273 -1.36 -12.62 6.85
CA TYR A 273 0.03 -13.00 6.50
C TYR A 273 0.60 -14.21 7.28
N ARG A 274 -0.18 -14.76 8.22
CA ARG A 274 0.16 -15.95 9.00
C ARG A 274 -0.94 -17.00 8.97
N ASP A 275 -1.98 -16.79 8.18
CA ASP A 275 -3.16 -17.63 8.11
C ASP A 275 -3.28 -18.28 6.73
N LEU A 276 -3.24 -19.62 6.73
CA LEU A 276 -3.34 -20.43 5.52
C LEU A 276 -4.77 -20.51 4.93
N ASP A 277 -5.79 -19.98 5.61
CA ASP A 277 -7.19 -19.90 5.17
C ASP A 277 -7.85 -18.59 5.65
N THR A 278 -7.28 -17.47 5.22
CA THR A 278 -7.60 -16.08 5.56
C THR A 278 -9.10 -15.76 5.59
N ASP A 279 -9.91 -16.30 4.66
CA ASP A 279 -11.36 -16.04 4.61
C ASP A 279 -12.23 -17.08 5.33
N GLY A 280 -11.59 -18.09 5.93
CA GLY A 280 -12.18 -19.15 6.74
C GLY A 280 -13.19 -20.02 5.97
N ASP A 281 -13.09 -20.08 4.64
CA ASP A 281 -14.03 -20.82 3.80
C ASP A 281 -13.65 -22.30 3.59
N GLY A 282 -12.45 -22.68 4.05
CA GLY A 282 -11.91 -24.03 4.00
C GLY A 282 -11.07 -24.31 2.76
N GLN A 283 -10.79 -23.30 1.94
CA GLN A 283 -9.93 -23.39 0.76
C GLN A 283 -8.63 -22.63 1.03
N PRO A 284 -7.47 -23.33 1.10
CA PRO A 284 -6.22 -22.66 1.46
C PRO A 284 -5.80 -21.54 0.51
N ASP A 285 -5.16 -20.52 1.05
CA ASP A 285 -4.76 -19.29 0.33
C ASP A 285 -3.80 -19.57 -0.83
N VAL A 286 -2.81 -20.44 -0.64
CA VAL A 286 -1.94 -20.97 -1.70
C VAL A 286 -2.70 -21.53 -2.91
N ILE A 287 -3.83 -22.23 -2.67
CA ILE A 287 -4.69 -22.71 -3.75
C ILE A 287 -5.49 -21.55 -4.31
N GLU A 288 -5.96 -20.69 -3.42
CA GLU A 288 -6.73 -19.56 -3.81
C GLU A 288 -5.93 -18.72 -4.80
N GLY A 289 -4.82 -18.14 -4.35
CA GLY A 289 -3.88 -17.25 -5.05
C GLY A 289 -3.49 -17.72 -6.45
N ASN A 290 -3.55 -19.03 -6.67
CA ASN A 290 -3.14 -19.70 -7.88
C ASN A 290 -4.29 -20.34 -8.69
N ASP A 291 -5.55 -20.21 -8.30
CA ASP A 291 -6.74 -20.64 -9.07
C ASP A 291 -7.30 -19.48 -9.93
N PHE A 292 -6.74 -19.29 -11.12
CA PHE A 292 -7.11 -18.22 -12.05
C PHE A 292 -8.44 -18.46 -12.77
N ASN A 293 -8.87 -19.72 -12.88
CA ASN A 293 -10.08 -20.13 -13.58
C ASN A 293 -11.28 -20.36 -12.65
N LEU A 294 -11.05 -20.30 -11.33
CA LEU A 294 -12.04 -20.34 -10.26
C LEU A 294 -12.80 -21.67 -10.18
N ASN A 295 -12.09 -22.79 -10.27
CA ASN A 295 -12.67 -24.13 -10.16
C ASN A 295 -12.38 -24.84 -8.83
N GLY A 296 -11.74 -24.18 -7.87
CA GLY A 296 -11.31 -24.72 -6.58
C GLY A 296 -10.03 -25.56 -6.67
N ILE A 297 -9.25 -25.38 -7.74
CA ILE A 297 -8.00 -26.09 -7.99
C ILE A 297 -7.01 -25.09 -8.58
N ALA A 298 -5.82 -25.01 -7.99
CA ALA A 298 -4.74 -24.20 -8.51
C ALA A 298 -4.44 -24.56 -9.98
N ASP A 299 -4.24 -23.53 -10.80
CA ASP A 299 -3.94 -23.62 -12.23
C ASP A 299 -2.47 -23.94 -12.51
N ASP A 300 -1.61 -23.79 -11.51
CA ASP A 300 -0.18 -24.13 -11.55
C ASP A 300 0.20 -25.07 -10.39
N LEU A 301 1.43 -25.59 -10.43
CA LEU A 301 1.96 -26.46 -9.37
C LEU A 301 2.36 -25.62 -8.16
N VAL A 302 1.55 -25.61 -7.10
CA VAL A 302 1.78 -24.80 -5.88
C VAL A 302 2.51 -25.53 -4.75
N THR A 303 3.14 -26.68 -5.04
CA THR A 303 3.93 -27.37 -4.03
C THR A 303 5.30 -26.72 -3.89
N LEU A 304 5.63 -26.28 -2.67
CA LEU A 304 6.94 -25.76 -2.28
C LEU A 304 8.08 -26.66 -2.76
N THR A 305 9.17 -26.04 -3.18
CA THR A 305 10.39 -26.76 -3.53
C THR A 305 11.20 -27.15 -2.29
N GLY A 306 10.97 -26.48 -1.16
CA GLY A 306 11.77 -26.57 0.06
C GLY A 306 13.14 -25.92 -0.11
N LEU A 307 13.25 -24.99 -1.05
CA LEU A 307 14.47 -24.26 -1.35
C LEU A 307 14.09 -22.77 -1.42
N ASP A 308 14.93 -21.97 -0.81
CA ASP A 308 15.00 -20.52 -0.95
C ASP A 308 16.46 -20.21 -1.33
N THR A 309 16.67 -19.59 -2.50
CA THR A 309 18.02 -19.43 -3.07
C THR A 309 18.69 -18.14 -2.61
N ASP A 310 17.94 -17.06 -2.51
CA ASP A 310 18.38 -15.74 -2.08
C ASP A 310 18.21 -15.50 -0.58
N GLY A 311 17.48 -16.36 0.12
CA GLY A 311 17.35 -16.31 1.57
C GLY A 311 16.37 -15.24 2.04
N ASP A 312 15.38 -14.90 1.21
CA ASP A 312 14.42 -13.83 1.47
C ASP A 312 13.11 -14.34 2.11
N GLY A 313 12.95 -15.65 2.28
CA GLY A 313 11.76 -16.27 2.85
C GLY A 313 10.81 -16.88 1.82
N LEU A 314 10.83 -16.38 0.58
CA LEU A 314 9.93 -16.83 -0.49
C LEU A 314 10.48 -18.07 -1.21
N ASP A 315 9.73 -19.17 -1.22
CA ASP A 315 10.20 -20.40 -1.89
C ASP A 315 10.45 -20.17 -3.39
N ASN A 316 11.50 -20.81 -3.93
CA ASN A 316 11.87 -20.78 -5.36
C ASN A 316 10.73 -21.18 -6.32
N ARG A 317 9.66 -21.80 -5.80
CA ARG A 317 8.42 -22.04 -6.53
C ARG A 317 7.76 -20.74 -6.99
N PHE A 318 7.80 -19.74 -6.13
CA PHE A 318 7.13 -18.47 -6.24
C PHE A 318 8.13 -17.33 -6.52
N ASP A 319 9.43 -17.51 -6.27
CA ASP A 319 10.46 -16.54 -6.65
C ASP A 319 10.82 -16.58 -8.17
N SER A 320 10.85 -15.39 -8.78
CA SER A 320 11.15 -15.16 -10.19
C SER A 320 12.61 -14.84 -10.51
N LEU A 321 13.42 -14.49 -9.52
CA LEU A 321 14.77 -13.97 -9.71
C LEU A 321 15.81 -15.08 -9.86
N ASN A 322 15.62 -16.22 -9.18
CA ASN A 322 16.63 -17.29 -9.16
C ASN A 322 16.13 -18.64 -9.73
N SER A 323 14.83 -18.80 -9.99
CA SER A 323 14.23 -20.08 -10.37
C SER A 323 14.00 -20.25 -11.88
N VAL A 324 14.50 -21.37 -12.44
CA VAL A 324 14.12 -21.87 -13.77
C VAL A 324 12.73 -22.54 -13.81
N THR A 325 12.05 -22.59 -12.65
CA THR A 325 10.79 -23.33 -12.42
C THR A 325 9.74 -22.46 -11.74
N ASN A 326 9.62 -21.20 -12.15
CA ASN A 326 8.67 -20.29 -11.53
C ASN A 326 7.21 -20.52 -12.00
N ILE A 327 6.25 -20.40 -11.08
CA ILE A 327 4.81 -20.35 -11.38
C ILE A 327 4.50 -19.09 -12.19
N LYS A 328 3.52 -19.18 -13.10
CA LYS A 328 2.98 -17.99 -13.76
C LYS A 328 2.05 -17.22 -12.82
N GLY A 329 2.56 -16.29 -12.03
CA GLY A 329 1.65 -15.53 -11.15
C GLY A 329 2.26 -14.65 -10.08
N THR A 330 3.49 -14.90 -9.68
CA THR A 330 4.04 -14.39 -8.42
C THR A 330 4.75 -13.05 -8.56
N SER A 331 4.89 -12.38 -7.42
CA SER A 331 5.20 -10.95 -7.24
C SER A 331 6.35 -10.46 -8.12
N TYR A 332 6.09 -9.39 -8.87
CA TYR A 332 7.06 -8.70 -9.74
C TYR A 332 7.90 -7.66 -8.98
N MET A 333 7.54 -7.35 -7.73
CA MET A 333 8.08 -6.18 -7.02
C MET A 333 9.04 -6.52 -5.88
N MET A 334 9.13 -7.77 -5.43
CA MET A 334 10.17 -8.17 -4.48
C MET A 334 11.39 -8.64 -5.28
N GLY A 335 12.45 -7.88 -5.10
CA GLY A 335 13.78 -8.00 -5.67
C GLY A 335 14.62 -8.98 -4.86
N ASN A 336 15.88 -9.11 -5.25
CA ASN A 336 16.80 -10.08 -4.66
C ASN A 336 17.10 -9.72 -3.20
N GLY A 337 16.68 -10.57 -2.25
CA GLY A 337 16.79 -10.33 -0.80
C GLY A 337 15.85 -9.21 -0.37
N GLY A 338 14.53 -9.41 -0.38
CA GLY A 338 13.50 -8.47 0.13
C GLY A 338 13.33 -7.15 -0.65
N SER A 339 14.39 -6.64 -1.31
CA SER A 339 14.44 -5.31 -1.91
C SER A 339 13.26 -5.01 -2.81
N LEU A 340 12.60 -3.86 -2.66
CA LEU A 340 11.46 -3.45 -3.50
C LEU A 340 11.84 -3.10 -4.98
N THR A 341 12.98 -3.59 -5.46
CA THR A 341 13.59 -3.37 -6.77
C THR A 341 13.70 -4.64 -7.62
N GLY A 342 12.58 -5.31 -7.93
CA GLY A 342 12.53 -6.46 -8.84
C GLY A 342 13.06 -6.25 -10.28
N ASP A 343 13.35 -7.35 -11.01
CA ASP A 343 13.86 -7.37 -12.39
C ASP A 343 12.97 -6.59 -13.38
N ALA A 344 13.58 -5.69 -14.16
CA ALA A 344 12.93 -4.81 -15.13
C ALA A 344 12.40 -5.50 -16.41
N THR A 345 12.47 -6.83 -16.54
CA THR A 345 11.98 -7.55 -17.74
C THR A 345 10.47 -7.85 -17.71
N PRO A 346 9.64 -7.28 -18.61
CA PRO A 346 8.17 -7.42 -18.55
C PRO A 346 7.67 -8.82 -18.97
N GLY A 347 6.90 -9.50 -18.11
CA GLY A 347 6.25 -10.77 -18.48
C GLY A 347 5.55 -11.62 -17.41
N SER A 348 5.76 -11.40 -16.11
CA SER A 348 5.05 -12.14 -15.05
C SER A 348 3.68 -11.52 -14.77
N ARG A 349 2.67 -12.37 -14.59
CA ARG A 349 1.24 -12.03 -14.59
C ARG A 349 0.63 -12.36 -13.23
N CYS A 350 0.73 -11.49 -12.24
CA CYS A 350 -0.33 -11.47 -11.23
C CYS A 350 -1.55 -10.84 -11.89
N THR A 351 -2.44 -11.69 -12.42
CA THR A 351 -3.75 -11.24 -12.90
C THR A 351 -4.79 -11.80 -11.99
N VAL A 352 -5.55 -10.94 -11.32
CA VAL A 352 -6.79 -11.38 -10.70
C VAL A 352 -8.01 -10.75 -11.32
N GLN A 353 -8.94 -11.64 -11.64
CA GLN A 353 -10.17 -11.38 -12.35
C GLN A 353 -11.20 -10.63 -11.49
N LYS A 354 -12.02 -9.90 -12.24
CA LYS A 354 -13.19 -9.14 -11.81
C LYS A 354 -14.14 -9.95 -10.93
N LYS A 355 -14.54 -9.35 -9.81
CA LYS A 355 -15.67 -9.71 -8.93
C LYS A 355 -16.89 -10.20 -9.73
N VAL A 356 -17.26 -11.47 -9.57
CA VAL A 356 -18.60 -11.98 -9.94
C VAL A 356 -19.49 -12.01 -8.69
N PRO A 357 -20.81 -11.71 -8.80
CA PRO A 357 -21.72 -11.61 -7.65
C PRO A 357 -21.90 -12.88 -6.79
N ALA A 358 -21.31 -14.01 -7.17
CA ALA A 358 -21.41 -15.28 -6.46
C ALA A 358 -20.24 -15.54 -5.49
N GLN A 359 -19.18 -14.73 -5.52
CA GLN A 359 -17.99 -14.89 -4.67
C GLN A 359 -17.70 -13.56 -3.98
N ILE A 360 -18.17 -13.48 -2.74
CA ILE A 360 -18.08 -12.28 -1.90
C ILE A 360 -16.82 -12.24 -1.02
N ASN A 361 -16.05 -13.34 -0.93
CA ASN A 361 -15.06 -13.53 0.13
C ASN A 361 -13.57 -13.54 -0.31
N ARG A 362 -13.22 -13.84 -1.57
CA ARG A 362 -11.79 -13.87 -1.95
C ARG A 362 -11.06 -12.53 -1.84
N ASP A 363 -10.00 -12.51 -1.03
CA ASP A 363 -9.16 -11.36 -0.69
C ASP A 363 -7.73 -11.48 -1.24
N TRP A 364 -7.55 -11.36 -2.56
CA TRP A 364 -6.22 -11.05 -3.12
C TRP A 364 -6.39 -10.49 -4.54
N ARG A 365 -6.85 -9.23 -4.66
CA ARG A 365 -7.10 -8.61 -5.98
C ARG A 365 -6.83 -7.11 -6.09
N PHE A 366 -5.59 -6.67 -6.25
CA PHE A 366 -5.27 -5.60 -7.22
C PHE A 366 -3.75 -5.39 -7.39
N VAL A 367 -3.11 -6.00 -8.40
CA VAL A 367 -1.85 -5.40 -8.87
C VAL A 367 -2.21 -4.17 -9.69
N GLY A 368 -2.02 -3.00 -9.07
CA GLY A 368 -1.80 -1.78 -9.80
C GLY A 368 -0.59 -2.00 -10.70
N SER A 369 -0.82 -2.28 -11.98
CA SER A 369 0.25 -2.23 -12.96
C SER A 369 0.88 -0.84 -12.85
N VAL A 370 2.20 -0.73 -12.61
CA VAL A 370 2.92 0.52 -12.84
C VAL A 370 2.62 0.92 -14.28
N LEU A 371 1.78 1.95 -14.43
CA LEU A 371 1.09 2.17 -15.69
C LEU A 371 2.13 2.64 -16.72
N PRO A 372 2.34 1.91 -17.85
CA PRO A 372 3.25 2.37 -18.92
C PRO A 372 2.81 3.71 -19.52
N VAL A 373 1.58 4.14 -19.20
CA VAL A 373 1.02 5.46 -19.50
C VAL A 373 0.30 6.05 -18.28
N GLN A 374 0.86 7.09 -17.67
CA GLN A 374 0.18 7.85 -16.62
C GLN A 374 -0.88 8.78 -17.24
N PHE A 375 -2.14 8.61 -16.85
CA PHE A 375 -3.22 9.54 -17.22
C PHE A 375 -3.25 10.70 -16.24
N LEU A 376 -2.90 11.90 -16.72
CA LEU A 376 -2.97 13.11 -15.90
C LEU A 376 -4.41 13.63 -15.80
N GLN A 377 -5.18 13.50 -16.89
CA GLN A 377 -6.54 14.01 -16.94
C GLN A 377 -7.33 13.34 -18.07
N LEU A 378 -8.55 12.89 -17.78
CA LEU A 378 -9.58 12.61 -18.79
C LEU A 378 -10.78 13.53 -18.53
N SER A 379 -11.19 14.27 -19.56
CA SER A 379 -12.30 15.20 -19.50
C SER A 379 -13.19 15.05 -20.73
N GLY A 380 -14.45 15.46 -20.62
CA GLY A 380 -15.35 15.47 -21.75
C GLY A 380 -16.46 16.50 -21.60
N VAL A 381 -16.83 17.11 -22.72
CA VAL A 381 -17.89 18.12 -22.78
C VAL A 381 -18.88 17.74 -23.87
N LEU A 382 -20.16 17.66 -23.51
CA LEU A 382 -21.26 17.47 -24.46
C LEU A 382 -21.64 18.82 -25.08
N GLN A 383 -21.55 18.94 -26.40
CA GLN A 383 -21.97 20.12 -27.15
C GLN A 383 -22.76 19.68 -28.39
N SER A 384 -24.00 20.16 -28.52
CA SER A 384 -24.84 19.92 -29.70
C SER A 384 -25.00 18.44 -30.10
N GLY A 385 -25.05 17.53 -29.12
CA GLY A 385 -25.19 16.09 -29.37
C GLY A 385 -23.88 15.35 -29.64
N VAL A 386 -22.74 16.04 -29.58
CA VAL A 386 -21.40 15.44 -29.72
C VAL A 386 -20.65 15.58 -28.41
N VAL A 387 -20.10 14.48 -27.90
CA VAL A 387 -19.17 14.49 -26.76
C VAL A 387 -17.77 14.69 -27.30
N ARG A 388 -17.13 15.80 -26.89
CA ARG A 388 -15.71 16.02 -27.13
C ARG A 388 -14.91 15.55 -25.92
N LEU A 389 -14.19 14.46 -26.09
CA LEU A 389 -13.27 13.91 -25.11
C LEU A 389 -11.89 14.55 -25.30
N ASN A 390 -11.22 14.85 -24.19
CA ASN A 390 -9.82 15.24 -24.18
C ASN A 390 -9.11 14.50 -23.04
N TRP A 391 -7.96 13.91 -23.32
CA TRP A 391 -7.13 13.29 -22.29
C TRP A 391 -5.67 13.68 -22.45
N VAL A 392 -4.95 13.70 -21.33
CA VAL A 392 -3.53 14.02 -21.24
C VAL A 392 -2.81 12.84 -20.61
N VAL A 393 -1.68 12.45 -21.21
CA VAL A 393 -0.86 11.33 -20.75
C VAL A 393 0.62 11.67 -20.73
N ILE A 394 1.37 10.94 -19.90
CA ILE A 394 2.82 10.77 -19.98
C ILE A 394 3.06 9.27 -20.16
N ALA A 395 3.79 8.85 -21.20
CA ALA A 395 4.07 7.45 -21.47
C ALA A 395 5.54 7.13 -21.26
N SER A 396 5.87 6.09 -20.49
CA SER A 396 7.23 5.56 -20.35
C SER A 396 7.54 4.45 -21.36
N LYS A 397 6.51 3.90 -22.05
CA LYS A 397 6.64 2.88 -23.11
C LYS A 397 5.93 3.25 -24.42
N GLU A 398 6.30 2.58 -25.52
CA GLU A 398 5.73 2.83 -26.85
C GLU A 398 4.25 2.44 -26.95
N VAL A 399 3.40 3.42 -27.26
CA VAL A 399 1.96 3.21 -27.49
C VAL A 399 1.70 2.88 -28.97
N ASP A 400 0.92 1.83 -29.24
CA ASP A 400 0.41 1.52 -30.58
C ASP A 400 -0.80 2.39 -30.92
N ARG A 401 -1.82 2.37 -30.05
CA ARG A 401 -3.06 3.14 -30.24
C ARG A 401 -3.88 3.31 -28.97
N PHE A 402 -4.79 4.27 -28.99
CA PHE A 402 -5.87 4.40 -28.02
C PHE A 402 -7.18 3.93 -28.64
N GLU A 403 -7.94 3.12 -27.92
CA GLU A 403 -9.32 2.76 -28.23
C GLU A 403 -10.25 3.52 -27.28
N VAL A 404 -11.15 4.34 -27.85
CA VAL A 404 -12.18 5.03 -27.06
C VAL A 404 -13.35 4.08 -26.90
N GLU A 405 -13.69 3.77 -25.67
CA GLU A 405 -14.79 2.87 -25.35
C GLU A 405 -15.92 3.61 -24.64
N ARG A 406 -17.16 3.30 -25.03
CA ARG A 406 -18.39 3.85 -24.47
C ARG A 406 -19.25 2.74 -23.87
N SER A 407 -19.83 3.03 -22.72
CA SER A 407 -20.83 2.20 -22.06
C SER A 407 -22.10 3.01 -21.75
N THR A 408 -23.25 2.32 -21.69
CA THR A 408 -24.53 2.90 -21.27
C THR A 408 -25.03 2.37 -19.93
N ASP A 409 -24.29 1.45 -19.32
CA ASP A 409 -24.62 0.74 -18.08
C ASP A 409 -23.45 0.65 -17.09
N ASN A 410 -22.27 1.17 -17.46
CA ASN A 410 -21.01 1.09 -16.72
C ASN A 410 -20.48 -0.35 -16.54
N ILE A 411 -20.98 -1.32 -17.30
CA ILE A 411 -20.59 -2.73 -17.21
C ILE A 411 -20.06 -3.21 -18.57
N GLY A 412 -20.85 -3.03 -19.63
CA GLY A 412 -20.50 -3.39 -21.00
C GLY A 412 -19.92 -2.19 -21.75
N TYR A 413 -18.65 -2.28 -22.15
CA TYR A 413 -17.98 -1.26 -22.95
C TYR A 413 -17.87 -1.70 -24.41
N SER A 414 -18.18 -0.78 -25.32
CA SER A 414 -18.07 -0.99 -26.76
C SER A 414 -17.14 0.06 -27.35
N LYS A 415 -16.27 -0.36 -28.27
CA LYS A 415 -15.37 0.56 -28.97
C LYS A 415 -16.16 1.51 -29.88
N VAL A 416 -16.00 2.81 -29.68
CA VAL A 416 -16.60 3.87 -30.50
C VAL A 416 -15.59 4.53 -31.45
N GLY A 417 -14.30 4.38 -31.19
CA GLY A 417 -13.26 4.85 -32.10
C GLY A 417 -11.85 4.48 -31.68
N THR A 418 -10.90 4.87 -32.50
CA THR A 418 -9.47 4.63 -32.29
C THR A 418 -8.68 5.88 -32.64
N VAL A 419 -7.69 6.23 -31.82
CA VAL A 419 -6.73 7.31 -32.04
C VAL A 419 -5.33 6.69 -32.15
N THR A 420 -4.63 6.95 -33.25
CA THR A 420 -3.32 6.35 -33.58
C THR A 420 -2.23 7.43 -33.70
N ASP A 421 -2.44 8.58 -33.08
CA ASP A 421 -1.44 9.64 -33.04
C ASP A 421 -0.19 9.14 -32.30
N VAL A 422 1.00 9.54 -32.78
CA VAL A 422 2.27 9.10 -32.20
C VAL A 422 2.42 9.66 -30.78
N VAL A 423 2.69 8.77 -29.82
CA VAL A 423 2.98 9.12 -28.43
C VAL A 423 4.48 9.11 -28.23
N LYS A 424 5.05 10.28 -27.88
CA LYS A 424 6.46 10.38 -27.46
C LYS A 424 6.65 9.91 -26.02
N LEU A 425 7.82 9.34 -25.74
CA LEU A 425 8.15 8.86 -24.40
C LEU A 425 8.54 10.01 -23.48
N ASN A 426 8.17 9.90 -22.20
CA ASN A 426 8.51 10.80 -21.11
C ASN A 426 8.14 12.28 -21.36
N GLU A 427 7.20 12.54 -22.29
CA GLU A 427 6.68 13.85 -22.62
C GLU A 427 5.16 13.88 -22.40
N GLN A 428 4.67 14.93 -21.70
CA GLN A 428 3.25 15.16 -21.54
C GLN A 428 2.58 15.53 -22.87
N GLN A 429 1.56 14.76 -23.27
CA GLN A 429 0.86 14.93 -24.54
C GLN A 429 -0.66 14.82 -24.39
N GLY A 430 -1.38 15.65 -25.14
CA GLY A 430 -2.84 15.71 -25.13
C GLY A 430 -3.47 15.15 -26.41
N PHE A 431 -4.57 14.42 -26.27
CA PHE A 431 -5.30 13.77 -27.35
C PHE A 431 -6.79 14.11 -27.27
N THR A 432 -7.51 14.03 -28.39
CA THR A 432 -8.94 14.35 -28.46
C THR A 432 -9.70 13.37 -29.33
N PHE A 433 -10.97 13.13 -28.99
CA PHE A 433 -11.89 12.32 -29.78
C PHE A 433 -13.31 12.89 -29.72
N HIS A 434 -14.05 12.82 -30.83
CA HIS A 434 -15.42 13.30 -30.94
C HIS A 434 -16.37 12.13 -31.17
N ASP A 435 -17.36 11.98 -30.30
CA ASP A 435 -18.37 10.93 -30.39
C ASP A 435 -19.77 11.54 -30.53
N ASP A 436 -20.48 11.22 -31.62
CA ASP A 436 -21.86 11.65 -31.83
C ASP A 436 -22.81 10.75 -31.02
N VAL A 437 -23.46 11.36 -30.02
CA VAL A 437 -24.39 10.71 -29.09
C VAL A 437 -25.83 11.15 -29.32
N SER A 438 -26.11 11.89 -30.39
CA SER A 438 -27.44 12.44 -30.68
C SER A 438 -28.52 11.36 -30.84
N ALA A 439 -28.13 10.17 -31.30
CA ALA A 439 -29.01 9.02 -31.46
C ALA A 439 -29.23 8.22 -30.16
N LEU A 440 -28.50 8.51 -29.08
CA LEU A 440 -28.60 7.75 -27.82
C LEU A 440 -29.81 8.19 -26.99
N ASN A 441 -30.53 7.20 -26.47
CA ASN A 441 -31.69 7.39 -25.60
C ASN A 441 -31.38 7.01 -24.15
N LYS A 442 -30.32 7.61 -23.59
CA LYS A 442 -29.83 7.36 -22.22
C LYS A 442 -29.60 8.69 -21.49
N GLU A 443 -29.83 8.69 -20.18
CA GLU A 443 -29.62 9.87 -19.33
C GLU A 443 -28.12 10.12 -19.10
N VAL A 444 -27.39 9.04 -18.83
CA VAL A 444 -25.96 9.03 -18.55
C VAL A 444 -25.29 8.02 -19.45
N ILE A 445 -24.08 8.35 -19.91
CA ILE A 445 -23.17 7.45 -20.60
C ILE A 445 -21.78 7.56 -19.96
N TYR A 446 -20.99 6.51 -20.12
CA TYR A 446 -19.65 6.39 -19.53
C TYR A 446 -18.63 6.21 -20.63
N TYR A 447 -17.48 6.83 -20.48
CA TYR A 447 -16.32 6.68 -21.36
C TYR A 447 -15.12 6.17 -20.58
N ARG A 448 -14.29 5.39 -21.25
CA ARG A 448 -12.92 5.11 -20.82
C ARG A 448 -12.02 5.05 -22.04
N ILE A 449 -10.75 5.33 -21.84
CA ILE A 449 -9.71 5.19 -22.86
C ILE A 449 -8.98 3.89 -22.58
N LYS A 450 -8.89 3.03 -23.60
CA LYS A 450 -8.11 1.81 -23.57
C LYS A 450 -6.84 2.02 -24.38
N VAL A 451 -5.70 2.13 -23.71
CA VAL A 451 -4.39 2.18 -24.34
C VAL A 451 -3.98 0.78 -24.77
N ILE A 452 -3.39 0.66 -25.95
CA ILE A 452 -2.75 -0.57 -26.42
C ILE A 452 -1.31 -0.19 -26.78
N ALA A 453 -0.34 -0.80 -26.11
CA ALA A 453 1.08 -0.62 -26.39
C ALA A 453 1.53 -1.48 -27.58
N LYS A 454 2.68 -1.18 -28.17
CA LYS A 454 3.20 -1.96 -29.31
C LYS A 454 3.55 -3.40 -28.97
N ASN A 455 3.89 -3.67 -27.71
CA ASN A 455 4.11 -5.02 -27.20
C ASN A 455 2.80 -5.76 -26.89
N GLY A 456 1.64 -5.12 -27.09
CA GLY A 456 0.32 -5.71 -26.86
C GLY A 456 -0.25 -5.49 -25.46
N GLU A 457 0.48 -4.81 -24.55
CA GLU A 457 -0.05 -4.43 -23.22
C GLU A 457 -1.30 -3.54 -23.37
N ILE A 458 -2.27 -3.73 -22.48
CA ILE A 458 -3.53 -2.99 -22.48
C ILE A 458 -3.68 -2.27 -21.14
N GLN A 459 -4.01 -0.99 -21.20
CA GLN A 459 -4.24 -0.17 -20.01
C GLN A 459 -5.55 0.62 -20.14
N TYR A 460 -6.22 0.93 -19.03
CA TYR A 460 -7.44 1.74 -19.03
C TYR A 460 -7.26 3.04 -18.27
N SER A 461 -7.94 4.11 -18.72
CA SER A 461 -8.11 5.33 -17.94
C SER A 461 -9.14 5.14 -16.82
N ASN A 462 -9.25 6.14 -15.95
CA ASN A 462 -10.45 6.33 -15.14
C ASN A 462 -11.71 6.45 -16.01
N ILE A 463 -12.87 6.18 -15.42
CA ILE A 463 -14.15 6.25 -16.12
C ILE A 463 -14.68 7.68 -16.05
N LEU A 464 -14.95 8.27 -17.22
CA LEU A 464 -15.58 9.57 -17.36
C LEU A 464 -17.09 9.42 -17.56
N LEU A 465 -17.85 10.00 -16.65
CA LEU A 465 -19.31 10.07 -16.73
C LEU A 465 -19.75 11.33 -17.50
N ILE A 466 -20.60 11.15 -18.51
CA ILE A 466 -21.25 12.25 -19.24
C ILE A 466 -22.76 12.12 -19.11
N ARG A 467 -23.41 13.13 -18.54
CA ARG A 467 -24.86 13.23 -18.51
C ARG A 467 -25.35 13.81 -19.85
N VAL A 468 -26.05 12.97 -20.62
CA VAL A 468 -26.56 13.29 -21.97
C VAL A 468 -27.94 13.92 -21.92
N ARG A 469 -28.72 13.65 -20.86
CA ARG A 469 -30.04 14.26 -20.63
C ARG A 469 -30.18 14.68 -19.18
N GLN A 470 -30.82 15.81 -18.95
CA GLN A 470 -31.32 16.19 -17.62
C GLN A 470 -32.82 15.95 -17.61
N THR A 471 -33.27 14.92 -16.90
CA THR A 471 -34.70 14.72 -16.67
C THR A 471 -34.98 14.50 -15.19
N LYS A 472 -34.75 15.55 -14.38
CA LYS A 472 -35.56 15.70 -13.18
C LYS A 472 -36.91 16.25 -13.62
N THR A 473 -37.96 15.45 -13.54
CA THR A 473 -39.32 15.92 -13.83
C THR A 473 -39.72 16.96 -12.79
N LEU A 474 -39.64 18.24 -13.12
CA LEU A 474 -40.07 19.33 -12.23
C LEU A 474 -41.59 19.48 -12.29
N LEU A 475 -42.28 19.23 -11.16
CA LEU A 475 -43.69 19.52 -10.99
C LEU A 475 -43.87 20.94 -10.43
N ALA A 476 -44.31 21.87 -11.28
CA ALA A 476 -44.71 23.21 -10.87
C ALA A 476 -46.23 23.28 -10.64
N MET A 477 -46.65 24.01 -9.62
CA MET A 477 -48.07 24.18 -9.26
C MET A 477 -48.43 25.66 -9.11
N MET A 478 -49.39 26.15 -9.91
CA MET A 478 -49.82 27.55 -9.86
C MET A 478 -51.34 27.71 -10.09
N PRO A 479 -52.05 28.57 -9.33
CA PRO A 479 -51.55 29.32 -8.16
C PRO A 479 -51.34 28.40 -6.95
N ASN A 480 -50.40 28.77 -6.07
CA ASN A 480 -50.20 28.13 -4.78
C ASN A 480 -49.85 29.22 -3.76
N PRO A 481 -50.77 29.62 -2.84
CA PRO A 481 -52.01 28.93 -2.47
C PRO A 481 -53.10 28.89 -3.55
N ALA A 482 -53.84 27.78 -3.62
CA ALA A 482 -54.96 27.53 -4.54
C ALA A 482 -56.31 27.62 -3.81
N ARG A 483 -57.39 27.96 -4.55
CA ARG A 483 -58.78 27.96 -4.07
C ARG A 483 -59.59 26.87 -4.74
N ASP A 484 -60.08 27.12 -5.95
CA ASP A 484 -60.99 26.21 -6.67
C ASP A 484 -60.24 25.22 -7.58
N TYR A 485 -59.04 25.60 -8.02
CA TYR A 485 -58.19 24.82 -8.91
C TYR A 485 -56.69 25.14 -8.75
N VAL A 486 -55.84 24.22 -9.21
CA VAL A 486 -54.41 24.45 -9.43
C VAL A 486 -53.98 23.89 -10.78
N MET A 487 -53.08 24.58 -11.48
CA MET A 487 -52.44 24.11 -12.70
C MET A 487 -51.17 23.35 -12.35
N LEU A 488 -51.05 22.12 -12.83
CA LEU A 488 -49.89 21.26 -12.72
C LEU A 488 -49.11 21.34 -14.03
N THR A 489 -47.88 21.83 -14.01
CA THR A 489 -46.99 21.87 -15.17
C THR A 489 -45.81 20.93 -14.92
N PHE A 490 -45.61 19.98 -15.83
CA PHE A 490 -44.54 18.98 -15.74
C PHE A 490 -44.16 18.49 -17.15
N ALA A 491 -42.94 17.98 -17.32
CA ALA A 491 -42.49 17.39 -18.57
C ALA A 491 -42.67 15.86 -18.54
N SER A 492 -43.08 15.27 -19.66
CA SER A 492 -43.10 13.81 -19.85
C SER A 492 -42.09 13.40 -20.92
N GLU A 493 -41.33 12.33 -20.68
CA GLU A 493 -40.33 11.84 -21.63
C GLU A 493 -40.94 11.11 -22.85
N LYS A 494 -42.15 10.57 -22.69
CA LYS A 494 -42.90 9.82 -23.70
C LYS A 494 -44.39 10.08 -23.61
N ASP A 495 -45.12 9.75 -24.66
CA ASP A 495 -46.58 9.68 -24.61
C ASP A 495 -46.98 8.55 -23.64
N GLY A 496 -47.96 8.81 -22.78
CA GLY A 496 -48.30 7.84 -21.75
C GLY A 496 -49.48 8.23 -20.87
N GLU A 497 -49.67 7.43 -19.83
CA GLU A 497 -50.69 7.63 -18.81
C GLU A 497 -50.01 7.89 -17.46
N ILE A 498 -50.47 8.90 -16.72
CA ILE A 498 -49.97 9.23 -15.38
C ILE A 498 -51.06 9.06 -14.31
N THR A 499 -50.61 8.96 -13.06
CA THR A 499 -51.50 9.01 -11.89
C THR A 499 -51.17 10.22 -11.03
N ILE A 500 -52.19 11.00 -10.69
CA ILE A 500 -52.08 12.14 -9.77
C ILE A 500 -52.78 11.77 -8.47
N ARG A 501 -52.11 11.96 -7.33
CA ARG A 501 -52.67 11.81 -5.98
C ARG A 501 -52.52 13.11 -5.22
N MET A 502 -53.50 13.41 -4.37
CA MET A 502 -53.39 14.43 -3.34
C MET A 502 -53.51 13.74 -2.00
N VAL A 503 -52.54 13.97 -1.13
CA VAL A 503 -52.52 13.47 0.25
C VAL A 503 -52.62 14.62 1.24
N ASP A 504 -53.34 14.41 2.34
CA ASP A 504 -53.37 15.36 3.46
C ASP A 504 -52.11 15.26 4.34
N ASP A 505 -52.06 16.10 5.37
CA ASP A 505 -50.98 16.17 6.36
C ASP A 505 -50.83 14.92 7.24
N HIS A 506 -51.83 14.03 7.22
CA HIS A 506 -51.80 12.72 7.89
C HIS A 506 -51.46 11.59 6.92
N GLY A 507 -51.09 11.90 5.66
CA GLY A 507 -50.72 10.92 4.63
C GLY A 507 -51.90 10.20 3.98
N LYS A 508 -53.15 10.58 4.29
CA LYS A 508 -54.33 9.97 3.69
C LYS A 508 -54.56 10.55 2.30
N THR A 509 -54.77 9.67 1.32
CA THR A 509 -55.13 10.09 -0.04
C THR A 509 -56.56 10.65 -0.05
N VAL A 510 -56.67 11.96 -0.34
CA VAL A 510 -57.95 12.69 -0.41
C VAL A 510 -58.49 12.81 -1.84
N LEU A 511 -57.62 12.69 -2.84
CA LEU A 511 -57.99 12.69 -4.25
C LEU A 511 -57.02 11.83 -5.05
N GLN A 512 -57.54 11.07 -6.02
CA GLN A 512 -56.74 10.25 -6.93
C GLN A 512 -57.34 10.26 -8.34
N LEU A 513 -56.55 10.69 -9.32
CA LEU A 513 -56.88 10.66 -10.74
C LEU A 513 -55.92 9.70 -11.43
N GLN A 514 -56.45 8.60 -11.95
CA GLN A 514 -55.68 7.61 -12.68
C GLN A 514 -55.80 7.84 -14.19
N LYS A 515 -54.84 7.29 -14.94
CA LYS A 515 -54.85 7.20 -16.40
C LYS A 515 -55.06 8.54 -17.12
N GLN A 516 -54.44 9.61 -16.61
CA GLN A 516 -54.45 10.89 -17.32
C GLN A 516 -53.49 10.81 -18.50
N LYS A 517 -53.98 11.06 -19.72
CA LYS A 517 -53.15 11.03 -20.92
C LYS A 517 -52.23 12.24 -20.97
N VAL A 518 -50.96 11.99 -21.25
CA VAL A 518 -49.93 13.02 -21.44
C VAL A 518 -49.18 12.77 -22.74
N LEU A 519 -48.71 13.84 -23.36
CA LEU A 519 -47.86 13.80 -24.54
C LEU A 519 -46.40 13.97 -24.12
N ARG A 520 -45.47 13.49 -24.94
CA ARG A 520 -44.05 13.81 -24.80
C ARG A 520 -43.84 15.32 -24.82
N GLY A 521 -43.03 15.82 -23.88
CA GLY A 521 -42.74 17.25 -23.70
C GLY A 521 -43.52 17.86 -22.53
N ASN A 522 -43.72 19.17 -22.56
CA ASN A 522 -44.39 19.90 -21.48
C ASN A 522 -45.90 19.66 -21.51
N ASN A 523 -46.45 19.25 -20.38
CA ASN A 523 -47.87 19.06 -20.16
C ASN A 523 -48.36 20.04 -19.11
N THR A 524 -49.59 20.51 -19.29
CA THR A 524 -50.30 21.32 -18.30
C THR A 524 -51.65 20.67 -18.03
N LEU A 525 -51.90 20.32 -16.77
CA LEU A 525 -53.16 19.74 -16.32
C LEU A 525 -53.80 20.60 -15.25
N GLN A 526 -55.11 20.80 -15.34
CA GLN A 526 -55.87 21.55 -14.35
C GLN A 526 -56.53 20.60 -13.36
N LEU A 527 -56.14 20.68 -12.10
CA LEU A 527 -56.81 19.97 -11.00
C LEU A 527 -57.93 20.86 -10.45
N LYS A 528 -59.20 20.49 -10.68
CA LYS A 528 -60.41 21.25 -10.32
C LYS A 528 -61.13 20.64 -9.11
N GLY A 529 -62.04 21.41 -8.51
CA GLY A 529 -62.94 20.91 -7.45
C GLY A 529 -62.28 20.87 -6.09
N LEU A 530 -61.27 21.73 -5.88
CA LEU A 530 -60.49 21.80 -4.64
C LEU A 530 -61.24 22.52 -3.51
N ASP A 531 -62.30 23.24 -3.84
CA ASP A 531 -63.23 23.95 -2.94
C ASP A 531 -63.93 23.03 -1.93
N LYS A 532 -63.98 21.72 -2.21
CA LYS A 532 -64.58 20.69 -1.35
C LYS A 532 -63.69 20.27 -0.18
N PHE A 533 -62.41 20.61 -0.21
CA PHE A 533 -61.44 20.24 0.82
C PHE A 533 -61.21 21.41 1.79
N SER A 534 -60.90 21.09 3.05
CA SER A 534 -60.59 22.11 4.06
C SER A 534 -59.31 22.87 3.69
N ALA A 535 -59.24 24.16 4.03
CA ALA A 535 -58.01 24.92 3.92
C ALA A 535 -56.90 24.27 4.76
N GLY A 536 -55.70 24.16 4.19
CA GLY A 536 -54.62 23.38 4.80
C GLY A 536 -53.48 23.10 3.83
N VAL A 537 -52.49 22.36 4.32
CA VAL A 537 -51.35 21.89 3.52
C VAL A 537 -51.64 20.48 3.02
N TYR A 538 -51.44 20.28 1.72
CA TYR A 538 -51.55 19.00 1.04
C TYR A 538 -50.26 18.74 0.27
N VAL A 539 -49.99 17.48 -0.07
CA VAL A 539 -48.92 17.10 -0.99
C VAL A 539 -49.54 16.50 -2.24
N VAL A 540 -49.23 17.06 -3.40
CA VAL A 540 -49.61 16.49 -4.69
C VAL A 540 -48.47 15.60 -5.15
N GLN A 541 -48.79 14.34 -5.39
CA GLN A 541 -47.89 13.31 -5.89
C GLN A 541 -48.26 12.96 -7.33
N LEU A 542 -47.29 13.04 -8.23
CA LEU A 542 -47.38 12.68 -9.62
C LEU A 542 -46.54 11.41 -9.84
N LEU A 543 -47.19 10.31 -10.21
CA LEU A 543 -46.52 9.10 -10.65
C LEU A 543 -46.46 9.11 -12.18
N ILE A 544 -45.26 9.26 -12.73
CA ILE A 544 -44.97 9.36 -14.16
C ILE A 544 -43.76 8.47 -14.46
N ASN A 545 -43.90 7.53 -15.41
CA ASN A 545 -42.81 6.60 -15.78
C ASN A 545 -42.16 5.88 -14.58
N ASP A 546 -42.98 5.44 -13.61
CA ASP A 546 -42.55 4.82 -12.34
C ASP A 546 -41.74 5.73 -11.39
N GLU A 547 -41.56 7.01 -11.74
CA GLU A 547 -41.00 8.05 -10.87
C GLU A 547 -42.12 8.77 -10.10
N LEU A 548 -41.95 8.92 -8.79
CA LEU A 548 -42.86 9.66 -7.92
C LEU A 548 -42.31 11.08 -7.68
N VAL A 549 -42.95 12.08 -8.27
CA VAL A 549 -42.62 13.50 -8.04
C VAL A 549 -43.66 14.10 -7.10
N SER A 550 -43.22 14.77 -6.03
CA SER A 550 -44.12 15.39 -5.06
C SER A 550 -43.89 16.89 -4.90
N GLN A 551 -44.96 17.67 -4.80
CA GLN A 551 -44.90 19.11 -4.52
C GLN A 551 -45.96 19.52 -3.48
N LYS A 552 -45.59 20.43 -2.58
CA LYS A 552 -46.49 20.99 -1.56
C LYS A 552 -47.54 21.90 -2.20
N LEU A 553 -48.81 21.69 -1.86
CA LEU A 553 -49.95 22.54 -2.21
C LEU A 553 -50.55 23.15 -0.94
N ILE A 554 -50.87 24.43 -0.98
CA ILE A 554 -51.60 25.12 0.08
C ILE A 554 -53.00 25.43 -0.45
N LEU A 555 -54.05 24.93 0.20
CA LEU A 555 -55.42 25.32 -0.10
C LEU A 555 -55.84 26.47 0.82
N ALA A 556 -56.27 27.58 0.23
CA ALA A 556 -56.82 28.74 0.91
C ALA A 556 -58.34 28.83 0.66
N ARG A 557 -59.08 29.40 1.59
CA ARG A 557 -60.49 29.78 1.38
C ARG A 557 -60.60 31.11 0.64
#